data_AF-A0A3B9NWR8-F1
#
_entry.id   AF-A0A3B9NWR8-F1
#
_cell.length_a   1.000
_cell.length_b   1.000
_cell.length_c   1.000
_cell.angle_alpha   90.00
_cell.angle_beta   90.00
_cell.angle_gamma   90.00
#
_symmetry.space_group_name_H-M   'P 1'
#
loop_
_entity.id
_entity.type
_entity.pdbx_description
1 polymer ?
#
loop_
_entity_poly.entity_id
_entity_poly.type
_entity_poly.pdbx_seq_one_letter_code
_entity_poly.pdbx_strand_id
1 'polypeptide(L)' 'MTKSSTPSSAPATDVAGRSFNELPLSPALLANLQQLEYRTMTPIQAASLPITLAGHDLIAQAKTGSGK' A
#
# COMPACT_ATOMS: atom_id res chain seq x y z
N MET A 1 15.29 -32.45 -24.07
CA MET A 1 14.62 -32.55 -22.75
C MET A 1 15.34 -31.57 -21.82
N THR A 2 14.76 -30.62 -21.12
CA THR A 2 13.40 -30.08 -20.94
C THR A 2 13.61 -28.60 -20.64
N LYS A 3 12.99 -27.70 -21.41
CA LYS A 3 12.88 -26.29 -21.04
C LYS A 3 11.93 -26.25 -19.84
N SER A 4 12.44 -25.93 -18.65
CA SER A 4 11.64 -25.78 -17.44
C SER A 4 11.03 -24.39 -17.40
N SER A 5 9.71 -24.38 -17.27
CA SER A 5 8.82 -23.24 -17.32
C SER A 5 8.63 -22.60 -15.93
N THR A 6 8.43 -21.26 -15.93
CA THR A 6 7.54 -20.49 -15.01
C THR A 6 8.09 -20.19 -13.58
N PRO A 7 7.73 -19.06 -12.92
CA PRO A 7 6.77 -18.01 -13.28
C PRO A 7 7.34 -16.62 -13.58
N SER A 8 6.57 -15.91 -14.40
CA SER A 8 6.51 -14.45 -14.49
C SER A 8 6.24 -13.87 -13.11
N SER A 9 7.27 -13.35 -12.45
CA SER A 9 7.13 -12.53 -11.25
C SER A 9 6.42 -11.23 -11.68
N ALA A 10 5.19 -11.04 -11.20
CA ALA A 10 4.54 -9.74 -11.21
C ALA A 10 5.52 -8.70 -10.64
N PRO A 11 5.49 -7.43 -11.09
CA PRO A 11 6.48 -6.47 -10.63
C PRO A 11 6.25 -6.27 -9.13
N ALA A 12 7.16 -6.81 -8.31
CA ALA A 12 7.31 -6.45 -6.92
C ALA A 12 7.81 -4.99 -6.91
N THR A 13 6.89 -4.09 -7.20
CA THR A 13 7.15 -2.66 -7.28
C THR A 13 7.46 -2.22 -5.87
N ASP A 14 8.64 -1.64 -5.69
CA ASP A 14 9.17 -1.14 -4.44
C ASP A 14 8.11 -0.30 -3.69
N VAL A 15 7.44 -0.91 -2.70
CA VAL A 15 6.33 -0.30 -1.94
C VAL A 15 6.84 0.62 -0.82
N ALA A 16 8.15 0.86 -0.77
CA ALA A 16 8.74 1.79 0.18
C ALA A 16 8.41 3.24 -0.22
N GLY A 17 7.60 3.92 0.59
CA GLY A 17 7.50 5.39 0.54
C GLY A 17 6.47 5.98 -0.43
N ARG A 18 5.37 5.27 -0.76
CA ARG A 18 4.28 5.86 -1.55
C ARG A 18 3.53 6.95 -0.78
N SER A 19 3.11 8.01 -1.44
CA SER A 19 2.46 9.15 -0.79
C SER A 19 0.97 8.89 -0.59
N PHE A 20 0.39 9.38 0.51
CA PHE A 20 -1.06 9.39 0.70
C PHE A 20 -1.81 10.21 -0.37
N ASN A 21 -1.12 11.13 -1.06
CA ASN A 21 -1.68 11.92 -2.16
C ASN A 21 -2.03 11.09 -3.40
N GLU A 22 -1.55 9.84 -3.49
CA GLU A 22 -1.90 8.91 -4.57
C GLU A 22 -3.29 8.28 -4.36
N LEU A 23 -3.88 8.42 -3.18
CA LEU A 23 -5.17 7.83 -2.81
C LEU A 23 -6.31 8.85 -2.98
N PRO A 24 -7.55 8.38 -3.27
CA PRO A 24 -8.73 9.24 -3.38
C PRO A 24 -9.25 9.67 -1.99
N LEU A 25 -8.40 10.31 -1.19
CA LEU A 25 -8.73 10.81 0.15
C LEU A 25 -9.26 12.25 0.08
N SER A 26 -10.05 12.63 1.09
CA SER A 26 -10.53 14.01 1.18
C SER A 26 -9.38 14.99 1.44
N PRO A 27 -9.46 16.24 0.95
CA PRO A 27 -8.44 17.25 1.20
C PRO A 27 -8.17 17.49 2.69
N ALA A 28 -9.21 17.44 3.52
CA ALA A 28 -9.09 17.59 4.97
C ALA A 28 -8.27 16.45 5.60
N LEU A 29 -8.44 15.21 5.14
CA LEU A 29 -7.67 14.08 5.64
C LEU A 29 -6.20 14.17 5.22
N LEU A 30 -5.92 14.56 3.97
CA LEU A 30 -4.56 14.79 3.49
C LEU A 30 -3.86 15.89 4.29
N ALA A 31 -4.55 17.00 4.58
CA ALA A 31 -4.02 18.08 5.42
C ALA A 31 -3.69 17.60 6.84
N ASN A 32 -4.57 16.80 7.45
CA ASN A 32 -4.33 16.23 8.77
C ASN A 32 -3.11 15.28 8.77
N LEU A 33 -2.97 14.44 7.74
CA LEU A 33 -1.81 13.55 7.61
C LEU A 33 -0.51 14.35 7.50
N GLN A 34 -0.52 15.47 6.76
CA GLN A 34 0.64 16.36 6.67
C GLN A 34 0.98 17.03 8.01
N GLN A 35 -0.02 17.51 8.75
CA GLN A 35 0.17 18.14 10.07
C GLN A 35 0.73 17.16 11.10
N LEU A 36 0.33 15.89 11.02
CA LEU A 36 0.85 14.80 11.85
C LEU A 36 2.16 14.21 11.32
N GLU A 37 2.73 14.79 10.27
CA GLU A 37 3.98 14.37 9.62
C GLU A 37 3.95 12.95 9.03
N TYR A 38 2.76 12.41 8.74
CA TYR A 38 2.57 11.17 7.98
C TYR A 38 2.74 11.44 6.48
N ARG A 39 4.00 11.53 6.05
CA ARG A 39 4.34 11.89 4.65
C ARG A 39 4.15 10.75 3.66
N THR A 40 4.42 9.53 4.08
CA THR A 40 4.40 8.32 3.23
C THR A 40 3.72 7.16 3.95
N MET A 41 3.03 6.34 3.18
CA MET A 41 2.45 5.10 3.65
C MET A 41 3.54 4.11 4.07
N THR A 42 3.25 3.31 5.11
CA THR A 42 4.02 2.10 5.39
C THR A 42 3.77 1.04 4.32
N PRO A 43 4.63 0.02 4.15
CA PRO A 43 4.45 -0.98 3.10
C PRO A 43 3.10 -1.69 3.14
N ILE A 44 2.58 -1.94 4.36
CA ILE A 44 1.28 -2.60 4.50
C ILE A 44 0.11 -1.67 4.16
N GLN A 45 0.20 -0.38 4.50
CA GLN A 45 -0.79 0.63 4.11
C GLN A 45 -0.80 0.82 2.59
N ALA A 46 0.37 0.91 1.96
CA ALA A 46 0.49 1.04 0.50
C ALA A 46 -0.08 -0.17 -0.24
N ALA A 47 -0.01 -1.36 0.36
CA ALA A 47 -0.59 -2.58 -0.20
C ALA A 47 -2.11 -2.70 0.05
N SER A 48 -2.62 -2.21 1.19
CA SER A 48 -4.03 -2.41 1.57
C SER A 48 -4.94 -1.24 1.19
N LEU A 49 -4.53 0.00 1.40
CA LEU A 49 -5.40 1.17 1.28
C LEU A 49 -6.04 1.34 -0.11
N PRO A 50 -5.34 1.15 -1.25
CA PRO A 50 -5.99 1.22 -2.55
C PRO A 50 -7.13 0.20 -2.72
N ILE A 51 -6.93 -1.00 -2.17
CA ILE A 51 -7.90 -2.12 -2.27
C ILE A 51 -9.11 -1.82 -1.38
N THR A 52 -8.88 -1.41 -0.13
CA THR A 52 -9.97 -1.06 0.82
C THR A 52 -10.79 0.12 0.32
N LEU A 53 -10.14 1.17 -0.20
CA LEU A 53 -10.82 2.37 -0.69
C LEU A 53 -11.63 2.11 -1.96
N ALA A 54 -11.29 1.07 -2.73
CA ALA A 54 -12.09 0.59 -3.84
C ALA A 54 -13.31 -0.26 -3.41
N GLY A 55 -13.50 -0.48 -2.10
CA GLY A 55 -14.64 -1.22 -1.54
C GLY A 55 -14.48 -2.74 -1.61
N HIS A 56 -13.27 -3.24 -1.77
CA HIS A 56 -13.00 -4.68 -1.75
C HIS A 56 -12.66 -5.16 -0.35
N ASP A 57 -13.15 -6.35 -0.02
CA ASP A 57 -12.72 -7.08 1.18
C ASP A 57 -11.29 -7.60 1.01
N LEU A 58 -10.51 -7.57 2.08
CA LEU A 58 -9.14 -8.08 2.09
C LEU A 58 -8.76 -8.65 3.47
N ILE A 59 -7.80 -9.56 3.45
CA ILE A 59 -7.11 -10.05 4.66
C ILE A 59 -5.67 -9.56 4.58
N ALA A 60 -5.28 -8.68 5.50
CA ALA A 60 -3.93 -8.15 5.60
C ALA A 60 -3.22 -8.68 6.85
N GLN A 61 -2.05 -9.29 6.66
CA GLN A 61 -1.16 -9.71 7.75
C GLN A 61 0.08 -8.82 7.78
N ALA A 62 0.38 -8.26 8.95
CA ALA A 62 1.69 -7.65 9.20
C ALA A 62 2.00 -7.68 10.69
N LYS A 63 3.27 -7.49 11.05
CA LYS A 63 3.74 -7.43 12.45
C LYS A 63 3.08 -6.30 13.26
N THR A 64 3.14 -6.39 14.59
CA THR A 64 2.77 -5.28 15.49
C THR A 64 3.62 -4.04 15.19
N GLY A 65 3.00 -2.86 15.27
CA GLY A 65 3.66 -1.59 14.96
C GLY A 65 3.87 -1.33 13.45
N SER A 66 3.28 -2.13 12.56
CA SER A 66 3.39 -1.92 11.11
C SER A 66 2.60 -0.72 10.57
N GLY A 67 1.78 -0.08 11.41
CA GLY A 67 0.85 0.96 10.98
C GLY A 67 -0.31 0.44 10.11
N LYS A 68 -0.70 -0.83 10.27
CA LYS A 68 -1.98 -1.31 9.70
C LYS A 68 -3.15 -0.55 10.31
#